data_AF-A0AA36DV58-F1
#
_entry.id   AF-A0AA36DV58-F1
#
_cell.length_a   1.000
_cell.length_b   1.000
_cell.length_c   1.000
_cell.angle_alpha   90.00
_cell.angle_beta   90.00
_cell.angle_gamma   90.00
#
_symmetry.space_group_name_H-M   'P 1'
#
loop_
_entity.id
_entity.type
_entity.pdbx_description
1 polymer ?
#
loop_
_entity_poly.entity_id
_entity_poly.type
_entity_poly.pdbx_seq_one_letter_code
_entity_poly.pdbx_strand_id
1 'polypeptide(L)'
;MEVAVQSRTNEKFDLECTLPSSSIDWFNLRIDELGEVSAQVKRRRISSFPPVPKAISIDFMLYTCDGEVLPMKSWKSSVDEGEKLMAWANDIKSQSYLQMSVMLRSAMVAARMTPLHRYYAKKQSRDAFVIFYKLGEGASELDLGSETKRIRPISHICWSFHT
;
A
#
# COMPACT_ATOMS: atom_id res chain seq x y z
N MET A 1 0.46 -1.63 -3.07
CA MET A 1 1.50 -0.62 -2.80
C MET A 1 1.22 0.67 -3.56
N GLU A 2 0.94 0.58 -4.86
CA GLU A 2 0.57 1.72 -5.71
C GLU A 2 -0.48 2.66 -5.10
N VAL A 3 -1.65 2.10 -4.75
CA VAL A 3 -2.73 2.82 -4.05
C VAL A 3 -2.25 3.55 -2.79
N ALA A 4 -1.34 2.96 -2.04
CA ALA A 4 -0.81 3.58 -0.83
C ALA A 4 0.05 4.79 -1.19
N VAL A 5 0.92 4.72 -2.20
CA VAL A 5 1.78 5.86 -2.58
C VAL A 5 0.95 6.98 -3.21
N GLN A 6 0.10 6.67 -4.19
CA GLN A 6 -0.75 7.64 -4.89
C GLN A 6 -1.65 8.43 -3.94
N SER A 7 -2.16 7.79 -2.88
CA SER A 7 -2.96 8.51 -1.90
C SER A 7 -2.17 9.58 -1.13
N ARG A 8 -0.85 9.74 -1.29
CA ARG A 8 -0.04 10.76 -0.59
C ARG A 8 0.46 11.88 -1.49
N THR A 9 0.24 11.81 -2.81
CA THR A 9 0.65 12.88 -3.75
C THR A 9 -0.28 14.10 -3.72
N ASN A 10 -1.38 14.05 -2.95
CA ASN A 10 -2.40 15.10 -2.82
C ASN A 10 -3.09 15.48 -4.16
N GLU A 11 -2.89 14.69 -5.21
CA GLU A 11 -3.57 14.84 -6.48
C GLU A 11 -4.94 14.17 -6.45
N LYS A 12 -5.90 14.80 -7.12
CA LYS A 12 -7.20 14.18 -7.36
C LYS A 12 -7.03 13.20 -8.52
N PHE A 13 -7.24 11.92 -8.23
CA PHE A 13 -7.28 10.88 -9.24
C PHE A 13 -8.74 10.69 -9.67
N ASP A 14 -9.10 11.28 -10.80
CA ASP A 14 -10.35 11.00 -11.52
C ASP A 14 -10.00 10.12 -12.73
N LEU A 15 -10.31 8.83 -12.61
CA LEU A 15 -10.12 7.87 -13.69
C LEU A 15 -11.49 7.53 -14.28
N GLU A 16 -11.62 7.72 -15.59
CA GLU A 16 -12.85 7.38 -16.30
C GLU A 16 -13.06 5.86 -16.36
N CYS A 17 -14.28 5.45 -16.05
CA CYS A 17 -14.74 4.08 -16.32
C CYS A 17 -14.91 3.92 -17.83
N THR A 18 -14.06 3.10 -18.46
CA THR A 18 -14.11 2.87 -19.90
C THR A 18 -14.72 1.51 -20.23
N LEU A 19 -15.49 1.48 -21.32
CA LEU A 19 -15.97 0.26 -21.96
C LEU A 19 -15.59 0.31 -23.45
N PRO A 20 -14.97 -0.74 -24.02
CA PRO A 20 -14.54 -1.98 -23.36
C PRO A 20 -13.35 -1.74 -22.42
N SER A 21 -13.20 -2.57 -21.38
CA SER A 21 -12.06 -2.50 -20.46
C SER A 21 -10.77 -2.69 -21.26
N SER A 22 -9.80 -1.79 -21.09
CA SER A 22 -8.48 -1.98 -21.68
C SER A 22 -7.85 -3.27 -21.15
N SER A 23 -7.02 -3.95 -21.95
CA SER A 23 -6.46 -5.27 -21.60
C SER A 23 -5.49 -5.27 -20.41
N ILE A 24 -5.29 -4.13 -19.75
CA ILE A 24 -4.29 -3.91 -18.70
C ILE A 24 -4.93 -3.59 -17.33
N ASP A 25 -6.27 -3.46 -17.25
CA ASP A 25 -6.97 -3.13 -15.99
C ASP A 25 -7.12 -4.37 -15.07
N TRP A 26 -6.21 -4.54 -14.12
CA TRP A 26 -6.27 -5.60 -13.12
C TRP A 26 -7.36 -5.32 -12.06
N PHE A 27 -8.09 -6.35 -11.65
CA PHE A 27 -9.17 -6.30 -10.66
C PHE A 27 -10.32 -5.35 -11.01
N ASN A 28 -10.60 -5.11 -12.29
CA ASN A 28 -11.56 -4.10 -12.76
C ASN A 28 -11.29 -2.72 -12.12
N LEU A 29 -10.01 -2.39 -11.95
CA LEU A 29 -9.54 -1.15 -11.37
C LEU A 29 -8.44 -0.60 -12.26
N ARG A 30 -8.66 0.62 -12.74
CA ARG A 30 -7.61 1.40 -13.35
C ARG A 30 -6.77 2.00 -12.23
N ILE A 31 -5.48 1.66 -12.21
CA ILE A 31 -4.52 2.20 -11.26
C ILE A 31 -3.28 2.51 -12.09
N ASP A 32 -2.91 3.79 -12.18
CA ASP A 32 -1.72 4.19 -12.92
C ASP A 32 -0.47 3.58 -12.27
N GLU A 33 0.45 3.03 -13.05
CA GLU A 33 1.66 2.43 -12.51
C GLU A 33 2.71 3.53 -12.27
N LEU A 34 3.03 3.83 -11.00
CA LEU A 34 4.17 4.68 -10.68
C LEU A 34 5.46 3.90 -10.95
N GLY A 35 6.18 4.29 -12.01
CA GLY A 35 7.40 3.61 -12.45
C GLY A 35 8.46 3.44 -11.35
N GLU A 36 8.55 4.39 -10.40
CA GLU A 36 9.42 4.29 -9.23
C GLU A 36 9.00 3.15 -8.29
N VAL A 37 7.72 3.09 -7.92
CA VAL A 37 7.17 2.05 -7.03
C VAL A 37 7.34 0.68 -7.67
N SER A 38 7.02 0.57 -8.95
CA SER A 38 7.19 -0.66 -9.70
C SER A 38 8.65 -1.09 -9.83
N ALA A 39 9.58 -0.16 -10.06
CA ALA A 39 11.01 -0.47 -10.09
C ALA A 39 11.50 -0.97 -8.73
N GLN A 40 11.07 -0.36 -7.62
CA GLN A 40 11.44 -0.80 -6.27
C GLN A 40 10.87 -2.18 -5.93
N VAL A 41 9.59 -2.43 -6.28
CA VAL A 41 8.96 -3.75 -6.08
C VAL A 41 9.61 -4.82 -6.95
N LYS A 42 9.89 -4.52 -8.23
CA LYS A 42 10.53 -5.45 -9.18
C LYS A 42 11.96 -5.78 -8.74
N ARG A 43 12.77 -4.76 -8.39
CA ARG A 43 14.15 -4.96 -7.89
C ARG A 43 14.18 -5.87 -6.66
N ARG A 44 13.26 -5.68 -5.70
CA ARG A 44 13.18 -6.49 -4.48
C ARG A 44 12.62 -7.91 -4.73
N ARG A 45 11.70 -8.07 -5.69
CA ARG A 45 11.27 -9.40 -6.14
C ARG A 45 12.38 -10.18 -6.85
N ILE A 46 13.26 -9.47 -7.57
CA ILE A 46 14.41 -10.09 -8.24
C ILE A 46 15.50 -10.46 -7.22
N SER A 47 15.70 -9.66 -6.16
CA SER A 47 16.67 -9.99 -5.10
C SER A 47 16.25 -11.15 -4.20
N SER A 48 14.95 -11.48 -4.16
CA SER A 48 14.38 -12.59 -3.39
C SER A 48 14.23 -13.88 -4.23
N PHE A 49 15.03 -14.02 -5.29
CA PHE A 49 15.08 -15.28 -6.04
C PHE A 49 16.09 -16.26 -5.41
N PRO A 50 15.65 -17.44 -4.90
CA PRO A 50 14.31 -17.83 -4.42
C PRO A 50 14.22 -17.67 -2.88
N PRO A 51 13.10 -17.23 -2.22
CA PRO A 51 11.68 -17.24 -2.60
C PRO A 51 10.94 -15.87 -2.51
N VAL A 52 9.76 -15.77 -3.12
CA VAL A 52 8.86 -14.58 -3.04
C VAL A 52 8.68 -14.15 -1.58
N PRO A 53 8.82 -12.85 -1.25
CA PRO A 53 8.67 -12.40 0.12
C PRO A 53 7.29 -12.73 0.67
N LYS A 54 7.22 -13.42 1.82
CA LYS A 54 5.96 -13.75 2.51
C LYS A 54 5.16 -12.50 2.90
N ALA A 55 5.83 -11.36 3.00
CA ALA A 55 5.21 -10.06 3.19
C ALA A 55 6.04 -8.94 2.55
N ILE A 56 5.37 -7.86 2.16
CA ILE A 56 5.98 -6.60 1.74
C ILE A 56 5.39 -5.50 2.61
N SER A 57 6.23 -4.60 3.09
CA SER A 57 5.82 -3.40 3.82
C SER A 57 6.11 -2.12 3.04
N ILE A 58 5.32 -1.08 3.31
CA ILE A 58 5.64 0.29 2.94
C ILE A 58 5.46 1.20 4.14
N ASP A 59 6.53 1.93 4.42
CA ASP A 59 6.69 2.76 5.61
C ASP A 59 6.70 4.21 5.21
N PHE A 60 5.82 5.00 5.80
CA PHE A 60 5.68 6.44 5.60
C PHE A 60 6.29 7.17 6.77
N MET A 61 7.16 8.14 6.46
CA MET A 61 7.88 8.96 7.43
C MET A 61 7.80 10.43 7.00
N LEU A 62 7.87 11.34 7.96
CA LEU A 62 8.08 12.77 7.70
C LEU A 62 9.56 13.07 7.86
N TYR A 63 10.12 13.81 6.91
CA TYR A 63 11.44 14.40 7.04
C TYR A 63 11.27 15.89 7.27
N THR A 64 11.68 16.39 8.43
CA THR A 64 11.57 17.81 8.78
C THR A 64 12.76 18.59 8.22
N CYS A 65 12.62 19.92 8.12
CA CYS A 65 13.72 20.80 7.73
C CYS A 65 14.90 20.75 8.71
N ASP A 66 14.64 20.38 9.96
CA ASP A 66 15.66 20.18 11.00
C ASP A 66 16.47 18.87 10.83
N GLY A 67 16.13 18.05 9.83
CA GLY A 67 16.80 16.79 9.55
C GLY A 67 16.30 15.60 10.39
N GLU A 68 15.21 15.79 11.13
CA GLU A 68 14.60 14.73 11.91
C GLU A 68 13.66 13.88 11.05
N VAL A 69 13.60 12.58 11.35
CA VAL A 69 12.71 11.62 10.70
C VAL A 69 11.65 11.19 11.70
N LEU A 70 10.38 11.44 11.37
CA LEU A 70 9.26 11.04 12.20
C LEU A 70 8.47 9.88 11.55
N PRO A 71 8.51 8.68 12.13
CA PRO A 71 7.71 7.52 11.72
C PRO A 71 6.20 7.76 11.84
N MET A 72 5.45 7.66 10.74
CA MET A 72 4.00 7.93 10.76
C MET A 72 3.14 6.69 10.62
N LYS A 73 3.44 5.88 9.60
CA LYS A 73 2.55 4.78 9.22
C LYS A 73 3.29 3.67 8.53
N SER A 74 2.96 2.43 8.88
CA SER A 74 3.41 1.26 8.14
C SER A 74 2.21 0.49 7.57
N TRP A 75 2.32 0.09 6.32
CA TRP A 75 1.38 -0.81 5.67
C TRP A 75 2.07 -2.12 5.40
N LYS A 76 1.44 -3.23 5.75
CA LYS A 76 1.94 -4.57 5.49
C LYS A 76 0.91 -5.36 4.69
N SER A 77 1.38 -5.95 3.59
CA SER A 77 0.66 -6.97 2.84
C SER A 77 1.39 -8.29 3.03
N SER A 78 0.70 -9.32 3.51
CA SER A 78 1.26 -10.67 3.66
C SER A 78 0.31 -11.68 3.05
N VAL A 79 0.86 -12.69 2.40
CA VAL A 79 0.09 -13.86 1.94
C VAL A 79 0.30 -14.95 2.98
N ASP A 80 -0.79 -15.43 3.56
CA ASP A 80 -0.75 -16.57 4.48
C ASP A 80 -0.87 -17.86 3.66
N GLU A 81 0.12 -18.74 3.76
CA GLU A 81 0.20 -20.00 3.00
C GLU A 81 -0.57 -21.15 3.69
N GLY A 82 -1.31 -20.90 4.76
CA GLY A 82 -2.13 -21.92 5.43
C GLY A 82 -3.34 -22.35 4.59
N GLU A 83 -3.43 -23.66 4.27
CA GLU A 83 -4.53 -24.50 3.70
C GLU A 83 -5.42 -23.98 2.55
N LYS A 84 -5.47 -22.67 2.29
CA LYS A 84 -6.30 -22.01 1.27
C LYS A 84 -5.68 -22.02 -0.13
N LEU A 85 -4.40 -22.36 -0.23
CA LEU A 85 -3.72 -22.61 -1.50
C LEU A 85 -4.17 -23.92 -2.20
N MET A 86 -5.13 -24.67 -1.65
CA MET A 86 -5.78 -25.75 -2.41
C MET A 86 -7.17 -25.35 -2.93
N ALA A 87 -7.82 -24.34 -2.32
CA ALA A 87 -9.16 -23.89 -2.69
C ALA A 87 -9.18 -22.91 -3.88
N TRP A 88 -8.20 -22.00 -3.97
CA TRP A 88 -8.07 -21.03 -5.09
C TRP A 88 -7.83 -21.68 -6.46
N ALA A 89 -7.28 -22.90 -6.50
CA ALA A 89 -6.83 -23.54 -7.74
C ALA A 89 -7.97 -24.14 -8.58
N ASN A 90 -9.07 -24.56 -7.94
CA ASN A 90 -10.00 -25.48 -8.58
C ASN A 90 -11.38 -24.93 -8.99
N ASP A 91 -11.79 -23.71 -8.59
CA ASP A 91 -13.11 -23.20 -9.02
C ASP A 91 -13.29 -21.66 -9.05
N ILE A 92 -12.23 -20.86 -8.84
CA ILE A 92 -12.39 -19.53 -8.23
C ILE A 92 -11.69 -18.41 -9.02
N LYS A 93 -11.73 -18.38 -10.36
CA LYS A 93 -11.14 -17.24 -11.11
C LYS A 93 -11.97 -15.96 -10.97
N SER A 94 -13.30 -16.04 -10.86
CA SER A 94 -14.18 -14.86 -10.78
C SER A 94 -14.36 -14.36 -9.34
N GLN A 95 -14.63 -15.25 -8.38
CA GLN A 95 -14.95 -14.83 -7.00
C GLN A 95 -13.73 -14.29 -6.25
N SER A 96 -12.55 -14.90 -6.40
CA SER A 96 -11.31 -14.41 -5.76
C SER A 96 -10.88 -13.07 -6.35
N TYR A 97 -11.02 -12.91 -7.67
CA TYR A 97 -10.76 -11.66 -8.36
C TYR A 97 -11.72 -10.54 -7.91
N LEU A 98 -13.01 -10.85 -7.74
CA LEU A 98 -13.99 -9.90 -7.21
C LEU A 98 -13.68 -9.52 -5.75
N GLN A 99 -13.34 -10.49 -4.90
CA GLN A 99 -12.93 -10.24 -3.51
C GLN A 99 -11.70 -9.33 -3.45
N MET A 100 -10.71 -9.58 -4.31
CA MET A 100 -9.52 -8.74 -4.43
C MET A 100 -9.86 -7.33 -4.92
N SER A 101 -10.78 -7.20 -5.88
CA SER A 101 -11.30 -5.91 -6.37
C SER A 101 -11.94 -5.09 -5.24
N VAL A 102 -12.83 -5.72 -4.47
CA VAL A 102 -13.47 -5.09 -3.31
C VAL A 102 -12.43 -4.67 -2.27
N MET A 103 -11.48 -5.55 -1.95
CA MET A 103 -10.41 -5.26 -1.00
C MET A 103 -9.55 -4.08 -1.44
N LEU A 104 -9.18 -4.00 -2.72
CA LEU A 104 -8.40 -2.87 -3.27
C LEU A 104 -9.19 -1.56 -3.19
N ARG A 105 -10.49 -1.57 -3.52
CA ARG A 105 -11.36 -0.38 -3.37
C ARG A 105 -11.44 0.08 -1.91
N SER A 106 -11.66 -0.85 -0.98
CA SER A 106 -11.64 -0.54 0.46
C SER A 106 -10.29 0.04 0.89
N ALA A 107 -9.18 -0.52 0.38
CA ALA A 107 -7.85 -0.01 0.66
C ALA A 107 -7.64 1.42 0.13
N MET A 108 -8.14 1.76 -1.07
CA MET A 108 -8.09 3.13 -1.64
C MET A 108 -8.80 4.14 -0.74
N VAL A 109 -9.98 3.80 -0.25
CA VAL A 109 -10.75 4.67 0.66
C VAL A 109 -10.03 4.80 2.00
N ALA A 110 -9.65 3.68 2.61
CA ALA A 110 -8.94 3.66 3.89
C ALA A 110 -7.61 4.44 3.84
N ALA A 111 -6.91 4.41 2.69
CA ALA A 111 -5.70 5.17 2.44
C ALA A 111 -5.88 6.66 2.72
N ARG A 112 -7.01 7.22 2.26
CA ARG A 112 -7.36 8.65 2.33
C ARG A 112 -8.00 9.06 3.65
N MET A 113 -8.53 8.11 4.41
CA MET A 113 -9.14 8.40 5.72
C MET A 113 -8.12 8.58 6.85
N THR A 114 -6.84 8.34 6.59
CA THR A 114 -5.79 8.44 7.62
C THR A 114 -5.40 9.88 7.95
N PRO A 115 -4.99 10.17 9.21
CA PRO A 115 -4.50 11.48 9.62
C PRO A 115 -3.37 11.98 8.73
N LEU A 116 -2.44 11.08 8.34
CA LEU A 116 -1.35 11.36 7.41
C LEU A 116 -1.83 11.97 6.10
N HIS A 117 -2.91 11.45 5.51
CA HIS A 117 -3.47 12.02 4.28
C HIS A 117 -4.19 13.35 4.54
N ARG A 118 -5.04 13.40 5.57
CA ARG A 118 -5.92 14.55 5.82
C ARG A 118 -5.17 15.81 6.25
N TYR A 119 -4.15 15.65 7.08
CA TYR A 119 -3.45 16.77 7.71
C TYR A 119 -2.08 17.07 7.10
N TYR A 120 -1.32 16.04 6.70
CA TYR A 120 0.08 16.22 6.32
C TYR A 120 0.31 16.25 4.81
N ALA A 121 -0.39 15.43 4.02
CA ALA A 121 -0.19 15.40 2.56
C ALA A 121 -0.44 16.77 1.88
N LYS A 122 -1.35 17.58 2.41
CA LYS A 122 -1.67 18.93 1.92
C LYS A 122 -0.72 20.03 2.39
N LYS A 123 0.04 19.77 3.44
CA LYS A 123 0.88 20.77 4.13
C LYS A 123 2.38 20.56 3.90
N GLN A 124 2.73 19.69 2.96
CA GLN A 124 4.13 19.44 2.61
C GLN A 124 4.76 20.72 2.07
N SER A 125 5.89 21.11 2.63
CA SER A 125 6.72 22.20 2.14
C SER A 125 8.17 21.88 2.48
N ARG A 126 9.09 22.33 1.62
CA ARG A 126 10.53 22.19 1.87
C ARG A 126 10.97 22.88 3.15
N ASP A 127 10.24 23.93 3.56
CA ASP A 127 10.55 24.73 4.74
C ASP A 127 10.02 24.13 6.05
N ALA A 128 9.20 23.07 5.96
CA ALA A 128 8.59 22.42 7.13
C ALA A 128 8.89 20.92 7.15
N PHE A 129 8.28 20.17 6.23
CA PHE A 129 8.49 18.74 6.11
C PHE A 129 8.08 18.20 4.74
N VAL A 130 8.68 17.07 4.37
CA VAL A 130 8.33 16.28 3.18
C VAL A 130 7.98 14.86 3.60
N ILE A 131 6.97 14.25 2.97
CA ILE A 131 6.62 12.84 3.21
C ILE A 131 7.55 11.96 2.37
N PHE A 132 8.24 11.04 3.04
CA PHE A 132 9.02 9.97 2.42
C PHE A 132 8.32 8.64 2.58
N TYR A 133 8.62 7.73 1.66
CA TYR A 133 8.21 6.35 1.78
C TYR A 133 9.39 5.40 1.55
N LYS A 134 9.41 4.29 2.30
CA LYS A 134 10.41 3.22 2.17
C LYS A 134 9.69 1.90 1.99
N LEU A 135 10.00 1.19 0.92
CA LEU A 135 9.54 -0.20 0.75
C LEU A 135 10.46 -1.13 1.54
N GLY A 136 9.88 -2.05 2.29
CA GLY A 136 10.57 -3.08 3.08
C GLY A 136 10.13 -4.48 2.68
N GLU A 137 11.02 -5.44 2.88
CA GLU A 137 10.68 -6.86 2.80
C GLU A 137 10.31 -7.38 4.19
N GLY A 138 9.21 -8.12 4.31
CA GLY A 138 8.78 -8.69 5.58
C GLY A 138 7.92 -7.75 6.43
N ALA A 139 8.12 -7.82 7.76
CA ALA A 139 7.48 -6.90 8.69
C ALA A 139 8.27 -5.59 8.70
N SER A 140 7.56 -4.47 8.86
CA SER A 140 8.22 -3.20 9.07
C SER A 140 8.96 -3.21 10.41
N GLU A 141 10.22 -2.79 10.38
CA GLU A 141 11.05 -2.49 11.55
C GLU A 141 10.82 -1.06 12.07
N LEU A 142 9.89 -0.33 11.47
CA LEU A 142 9.60 1.05 11.83
C LEU A 142 8.94 1.08 13.22
N ASP A 143 9.65 1.66 14.18
CA ASP A 143 9.09 1.94 15.50
C ASP A 143 8.13 3.14 15.40
N LEU A 144 6.84 2.87 15.55
CA LEU A 144 5.77 3.85 15.54
C LEU A 144 5.42 4.32 16.96
N GLY A 145 6.18 3.91 17.98
CA GLY A 145 5.94 4.25 19.38
C GLY A 145 4.83 3.42 20.04
N SER A 146 4.67 3.61 21.36
CA SER A 146 3.79 2.81 22.22
C SER A 146 2.29 2.97 21.93
N GLU A 147 1.86 4.10 21.34
CA GLU A 147 0.44 4.39 21.06
C GLU A 147 -0.02 3.96 19.66
N THR A 148 0.73 3.07 19.00
CA THR A 148 0.41 2.62 17.64
C THR A 148 -0.92 1.86 17.58
N LYS A 149 -1.87 2.37 16.81
CA LYS A 149 -3.12 1.66 16.51
C LYS A 149 -2.95 0.77 15.29
N ARG A 150 -3.22 -0.52 15.46
CA ARG A 150 -3.22 -1.51 14.37
C ARG A 150 -4.66 -1.76 13.90
N ILE A 151 -4.98 -1.38 12.67
CA ILE A 151 -6.24 -1.73 12.01
C ILE A 151 -5.99 -2.91 11.07
N ARG A 152 -6.82 -3.95 11.18
CA ARG A 152 -6.84 -5.08 10.24
C ARG A 152 -8.19 -5.11 9.52
N PRO A 153 -8.34 -4.50 8.33
CA PRO A 153 -9.48 -4.73 7.47
C PRO A 153 -9.33 -6.08 6.78
N ILE A 154 -10.45 -6.81 6.81
CA ILE A 154 -10.95 -7.77 5.84
C ILE A 154 -9.85 -8.48 5.02
N SER A 155 -9.45 -9.64 5.56
CA SER A 155 -8.66 -10.72 4.96
C SER A 155 -7.25 -10.36 4.45
N HIS A 156 -6.31 -10.14 5.37
CA HIS A 156 -4.84 -10.27 5.18
C HIS A 156 -4.02 -8.99 4.88
N ILE A 157 -4.61 -7.78 4.90
CA ILE A 157 -3.83 -6.52 4.90
C ILE A 157 -3.85 -5.91 6.30
N CYS A 158 -2.67 -5.72 6.91
CA CYS A 158 -2.53 -5.15 8.26
C CYS A 158 -1.97 -3.72 8.17
N TRP A 159 -2.60 -2.81 8.91
CA TRP A 159 -2.36 -1.37 8.87
C TRP A 159 -1.93 -0.94 10.26
N SER A 160 -0.83 -0.20 10.38
CA SER A 160 -0.37 0.33 11.68
C SER A 160 -0.08 1.81 11.54
N PHE A 161 -0.66 2.65 12.40
CA PHE A 161 -0.40 4.11 12.42
C PHE A 161 -0.30 4.65 13.84
N HIS A 162 0.49 5.71 13.98
CA HIS A 162 0.56 6.55 15.18
C HIS A 162 -0.62 7.55 15.18
N THR A 163 -1.22 7.82 16.34
CA THR A 163 -2.30 8.81 16.51
C THR A 163 -1.83 10.07 17.19
#